data_AF-A0A971LLQ0-F1
#
_entry.id   AF-A0A971LLQ0-F1
#
_cell.length_a   1.000
_cell.length_b   1.000
_cell.length_c   1.000
_cell.angle_alpha   90.00
_cell.angle_beta   90.00
_cell.angle_gamma   90.00
#
_symmetry.space_group_name_H-M   'P 1'
#
loop_
_entity.id
_entity.type
_entity.pdbx_description
1 polymer ?
#
loop_
_entity_poly.entity_id
_entity_poly.type
_entity_poly.pdbx_seq_one_letter_code
_entity_poly.pdbx_strand_id
1 'polypeptide(L)'
;MALIRGFKLIRWGDGVHYLFCEDGQVDYNPVRKYRTEKKNAFNPAYLHRREPYREDSFDLEVVLEPQQYYTLMDFLLGPGKLYLEYTAYNSVNSQFPVTITQLPKCPDDLHEYPAKIKFSLESRYVGSPGYVDFGTIIVTDTDETIISHT
;
A
#
# COMPACT_ATOMS: atom_id res chain seq x y z
N MET A 1 -6.16 16.69 4.51
CA MET A 1 -5.47 15.51 5.06
C MET A 1 -6.36 14.89 6.10
N ALA A 2 -6.58 13.57 5.99
CA ALA A 2 -7.33 12.80 6.97
C ALA A 2 -6.34 11.91 7.69
N LEU A 3 -6.13 12.17 8.98
CA LEU A 3 -5.28 11.34 9.81
C LEU A 3 -6.08 10.09 10.19
N ILE A 4 -5.77 8.96 9.57
CA ILE A 4 -6.46 7.69 9.84
C ILE A 4 -5.66 6.95 10.90
N ARG A 5 -6.36 6.43 11.91
CA ARG A 5 -5.74 5.63 12.99
C ARG A 5 -5.83 4.15 12.66
N GLY A 6 -4.76 3.44 12.95
CA GLY A 6 -4.64 2.01 12.70
C GLY A 6 -4.36 1.71 11.22
N PHE A 7 -3.39 0.84 10.99
CA PHE A 7 -3.19 0.20 9.69
C PHE A 7 -2.70 -1.23 9.85
N LYS A 8 -2.85 -2.01 8.78
CA LYS A 8 -2.34 -3.37 8.68
C LYS A 8 -1.50 -3.48 7.43
N LEU A 9 -0.27 -3.97 7.57
CA LEU A 9 0.54 -4.36 6.43
C LEU A 9 0.28 -5.84 6.13
N ILE A 10 0.20 -6.15 4.85
CA ILE A 10 -0.03 -7.51 4.36
C ILE A 10 1.08 -7.83 3.37
N ARG A 11 1.75 -8.95 3.57
CA ARG A 11 2.79 -9.43 2.67
C ARG A 11 2.35 -10.75 2.07
N TRP A 12 2.29 -10.80 0.75
CA TRP A 12 1.91 -11.97 -0.01
C TRP A 12 3.09 -12.49 -0.85
N GLY A 13 3.58 -13.66 -0.47
CA GLY A 13 4.68 -14.37 -1.14
C GLY A 13 4.45 -15.88 -1.01
N ASP A 14 5.34 -16.59 -0.32
CA ASP A 14 5.20 -18.03 -0.02
C ASP A 14 4.03 -18.34 0.94
N GLY A 15 3.46 -17.30 1.54
CA GLY A 15 2.26 -17.32 2.36
C GLY A 15 1.69 -15.90 2.48
N VAL A 16 0.66 -15.75 3.31
CA VAL A 16 0.09 -14.44 3.64
C VAL A 16 0.45 -14.10 5.08
N HIS A 17 1.22 -13.03 5.25
CA HIS A 17 1.65 -12.54 6.54
C HIS A 17 1.01 -11.19 6.84
N TYR A 18 0.64 -10.98 8.09
CA TYR A 18 -0.03 -9.77 8.55
C TYR A 18 0.77 -9.11 9.66
N LEU A 19 0.93 -7.79 9.58
CA LEU A 19 1.47 -6.96 10.65
C LEU A 19 0.44 -5.89 11.01
N PHE A 20 -0.04 -5.92 12.24
CA PHE A 20 -1.05 -5.01 12.75
C PHE A 20 -0.38 -3.86 13.50
N CYS A 21 -0.77 -2.62 13.18
CA CYS A 21 -0.28 -1.41 13.82
C CYS A 21 -1.48 -0.57 14.25
N GLU A 22 -2.11 -0.92 15.38
CA GLU A 22 -3.33 -0.28 15.89
C GLU A 22 -3.11 1.18 16.29
N ASP A 23 -1.97 1.48 16.93
CA ASP A 23 -1.56 2.83 17.30
C ASP A 23 -0.90 3.61 16.13
N GLY A 24 -0.87 2.99 14.96
CA GLY A 24 -0.33 3.59 13.74
C GLY A 24 -1.19 4.74 13.23
N GLN A 25 -0.57 5.65 12.49
CA GLN A 25 -1.22 6.74 11.79
C GLN A 25 -0.89 6.64 10.31
N VAL A 26 -1.91 6.84 9.48
CA VAL A 26 -1.79 6.93 8.02
C VAL A 26 -2.17 8.35 7.61
N ASP A 27 -1.25 9.04 6.96
CA ASP A 27 -1.55 10.24 6.19
C ASP A 27 -1.67 9.86 4.72
N TYR A 28 -2.91 9.91 4.21
CA TYR A 28 -3.25 9.49 2.86
C TYR A 28 -3.36 10.69 1.91
N ASN A 29 -2.55 10.65 0.85
CA ASN A 29 -2.44 11.69 -0.15
C ASN A 29 -2.80 11.12 -1.55
N PRO A 30 -4.08 11.18 -1.95
CA PRO A 30 -4.52 10.65 -3.24
C PRO A 30 -4.14 11.56 -4.39
N VAL A 31 -3.57 11.02 -5.47
CA VAL A 31 -3.22 11.79 -6.68
C VAL A 31 -3.77 11.10 -7.92
N ARG A 32 -4.61 11.83 -8.66
CA ARG A 32 -5.16 11.37 -9.94
C ARG A 32 -4.39 11.99 -11.10
N LYS A 33 -3.79 11.15 -11.94
CA LYS A 33 -3.05 11.56 -13.13
C LYS A 33 -3.76 11.11 -14.41
N TYR A 34 -3.49 11.83 -15.50
CA TYR A 34 -4.03 11.54 -16.83
C TYR A 34 -2.87 11.39 -17.80
N ARG A 35 -2.92 10.35 -18.66
CA ARG A 35 -2.00 10.24 -19.79
C ARG A 35 -2.62 10.94 -20.99
N THR A 36 -1.99 12.01 -21.46
CA THR A 36 -2.39 12.71 -22.69
C THR A 36 -1.85 11.93 -23.89
N GLU A 37 -2.73 11.52 -24.81
CA GLU A 37 -2.33 10.64 -25.93
C GLU A 37 -1.79 11.42 -27.13
N LYS A 38 -2.52 12.43 -27.59
CA LYS A 38 -2.15 13.24 -28.75
C LYS A 38 -3.06 14.47 -28.84
N LYS A 39 -2.54 15.56 -29.41
CA LYS A 39 -3.40 16.64 -29.93
C LYS A 39 -4.14 16.09 -31.15
N ASN A 40 -5.45 16.29 -31.20
CA ASN A 40 -6.24 15.92 -32.37
C ASN A 40 -5.69 16.67 -33.61
N ALA A 41 -5.48 15.94 -34.71
CA ALA A 41 -4.86 16.47 -35.94
C ALA A 41 -5.77 17.47 -36.68
N PHE A 42 -7.08 17.40 -36.49
CA PHE A 42 -8.07 18.28 -37.15
C PHE A 42 -8.42 19.50 -36.30
N ASN A 43 -8.38 19.39 -34.98
CA ASN A 43 -8.55 20.52 -34.08
C ASN A 43 -7.69 20.36 -32.81
N PRO A 44 -6.55 21.09 -32.70
CA PRO A 44 -5.63 20.98 -31.57
C PRO A 44 -6.22 21.35 -30.19
N ALA A 45 -7.41 21.96 -30.13
CA ALA A 45 -8.10 22.28 -28.89
C ALA A 45 -8.71 21.04 -28.21
N TYR A 46 -8.95 19.96 -28.95
CA TYR A 46 -9.46 18.70 -28.39
C TYR A 46 -8.29 17.77 -28.01
N LEU A 47 -8.21 17.46 -26.72
CA LEU A 47 -7.22 16.55 -26.13
C LEU A 47 -7.87 15.21 -25.82
N HIS A 48 -7.41 14.13 -26.46
CA HIS A 48 -7.79 12.78 -26.07
C HIS A 48 -6.99 12.37 -24.83
N ARG A 49 -7.70 12.06 -23.73
CA ARG A 49 -7.13 11.57 -22.47
C ARG A 49 -7.50 10.11 -22.31
N ARG A 50 -6.52 9.27 -21.91
CA ARG A 50 -6.83 7.90 -21.45
C ARG A 50 -7.59 7.93 -20.14
N GLU A 51 -8.06 6.75 -19.74
CA GLU A 51 -8.55 6.53 -18.40
C GLU A 51 -7.55 7.05 -17.35
N PRO A 52 -8.06 7.67 -16.29
CA PRO A 52 -7.23 8.17 -15.20
C PRO A 52 -6.53 7.00 -14.52
N TYR A 53 -5.29 7.22 -14.11
CA TYR A 53 -4.61 6.36 -13.16
C TYR A 53 -4.37 7.14 -11.88
N ARG A 54 -4.19 6.41 -10.78
CA ARG A 54 -3.93 6.97 -9.46
C ARG A 54 -2.51 6.61 -9.03
N GLU A 55 -1.85 7.58 -8.41
CA GLU A 55 -0.54 7.44 -7.78
C GLU A 55 -0.65 8.00 -6.36
N ASP A 56 -1.19 7.20 -5.47
CA ASP A 56 -1.47 7.65 -4.12
C ASP A 56 -0.24 7.44 -3.23
N SER A 57 0.06 8.41 -2.38
CA SER A 57 1.14 8.29 -1.39
C SER A 57 0.59 8.18 0.02
N PHE A 58 1.30 7.41 0.85
CA PHE A 58 0.94 7.13 2.23
C PHE A 58 2.14 7.40 3.11
N ASP A 59 2.02 8.34 4.03
CA ASP A 59 3.02 8.56 5.07
C ASP A 59 2.54 7.90 6.36
N LEU A 60 3.31 6.91 6.82
CA LEU A 60 2.97 6.06 7.95
C LEU A 60 3.82 6.41 9.13
N GLU A 61 3.17 6.47 10.30
CA GLU A 61 3.82 6.80 11.55
C GLU A 61 3.34 5.87 12.65
N VAL A 62 4.26 5.27 13.41
CA VAL A 62 3.93 4.32 14.47
C VAL A 62 4.93 4.39 15.61
N VAL A 63 4.45 4.22 16.84
CA VAL A 63 5.27 4.07 18.05
C VAL A 63 5.48 2.57 18.26
N LEU A 64 6.73 2.10 18.24
CA LEU A 64 7.04 0.68 18.40
C LEU A 64 8.12 0.48 19.46
N GLU A 65 8.03 -0.64 20.16
CA GLU A 65 9.12 -1.16 20.99
C GLU A 65 10.28 -1.66 20.12
N PRO A 66 11.51 -1.78 20.68
CA PRO A 66 12.66 -2.22 19.91
C PRO A 66 12.48 -3.52 19.15
N GLN A 67 11.89 -4.53 19.78
CA GLN A 67 11.65 -5.82 19.13
C GLN A 67 10.63 -5.72 17.98
N GLN A 68 9.64 -4.84 18.12
CA GLN A 68 8.61 -4.61 17.10
C GLN A 68 9.17 -3.87 15.88
N TYR A 69 10.15 -2.98 16.05
CA TYR A 69 10.81 -2.33 14.92
C TYR A 69 11.59 -3.32 14.05
N TYR A 70 12.34 -4.25 14.65
CA TYR A 70 13.02 -5.28 13.85
C TYR A 70 12.02 -6.14 13.10
N THR A 71 10.91 -6.49 13.76
CA THR A 71 9.79 -7.20 13.12
C THR A 71 9.20 -6.41 11.95
N LEU A 72 9.00 -5.09 12.10
CA LEU A 72 8.55 -4.20 11.02
C LEU A 72 9.58 -4.17 9.88
N MET A 73 10.87 -4.03 10.19
CA MET A 73 11.92 -3.94 9.19
C MET A 73 12.03 -5.23 8.37
N ASP A 74 12.01 -6.39 9.02
CA ASP A 74 11.98 -7.70 8.38
C ASP A 74 10.73 -7.84 7.51
N PHE A 75 9.58 -7.36 7.99
CA PHE A 75 8.34 -7.37 7.22
C PHE A 75 8.43 -6.49 5.97
N LEU A 76 9.00 -5.29 6.08
CA LEU A 76 9.14 -4.34 4.97
C LEU A 76 10.16 -4.81 3.92
N LEU A 77 11.26 -5.43 4.34
CA LEU A 77 12.31 -5.94 3.45
C LEU A 77 12.05 -7.36 2.94
N GLY A 78 11.09 -8.07 3.52
CA GLY A 78 10.74 -9.43 3.14
C GLY A 78 10.32 -9.56 1.66
N PRO A 79 10.49 -10.75 1.06
CA PRO A 79 10.09 -11.01 -0.32
C PRO A 79 8.55 -10.98 -0.48
N GLY A 80 8.10 -10.80 -1.73
CA GLY A 80 6.68 -10.81 -2.08
C GLY A 80 6.03 -9.42 -2.19
N LYS A 81 4.75 -9.41 -2.54
CA LYS A 81 3.95 -8.20 -2.75
C LYS A 81 3.51 -7.62 -1.41
N LEU A 82 3.66 -6.31 -1.26
CA LEU A 82 3.23 -5.58 -0.06
C LEU A 82 1.90 -4.90 -0.34
N TYR A 83 0.99 -4.99 0.63
CA TYR A 83 -0.28 -4.29 0.62
C TYR A 83 -0.43 -3.51 1.93
N LEU A 84 -1.07 -2.35 1.84
CA LEU A 84 -1.50 -1.54 2.96
C LEU A 84 -3.02 -1.64 3.09
N GLU A 85 -3.50 -2.00 4.27
CA GLU A 85 -4.91 -1.96 4.62
C GLU A 85 -5.14 -0.93 5.73
N TYR A 86 -6.15 -0.09 5.55
CA TYR A 86 -6.67 0.77 6.62
C TYR A 86 -8.18 1.00 6.43
N THR A 87 -8.84 1.40 7.52
CA THR A 87 -10.28 1.72 7.50
C THR A 87 -10.46 3.22 7.51
N ALA A 88 -10.88 3.79 6.38
CA ALA A 88 -11.23 5.20 6.31
C ALA A 88 -12.68 5.42 6.77
N TYR A 89 -12.92 6.39 7.65
CA TYR A 89 -14.27 6.90 7.96
C TYR A 89 -15.34 5.84 8.31
N ASN A 90 -14.98 4.81 9.10
CA ASN A 90 -15.91 3.76 9.59
C ASN A 90 -16.62 2.93 8.51
N SER A 91 -16.09 2.81 7.30
CA SER A 91 -16.59 1.83 6.31
C SER A 91 -15.49 1.30 5.39
N VAL A 92 -15.68 0.06 4.93
CA VAL A 92 -14.89 -0.77 3.98
C VAL A 92 -13.38 -0.67 4.12
N ASN A 93 -12.75 -1.74 4.62
CA ASN A 93 -11.30 -1.91 4.61
C ASN A 93 -10.79 -1.77 3.19
N SER A 94 -10.02 -0.71 2.94
CA SER A 94 -9.42 -0.46 1.63
C SER A 94 -8.03 -1.06 1.63
N GLN A 95 -7.73 -1.89 0.64
CA GLN A 95 -6.41 -2.50 0.47
C GLN A 95 -5.74 -1.96 -0.78
N PHE A 96 -4.49 -1.51 -0.61
CA PHE A 96 -3.70 -0.91 -1.66
C PHE A 96 -2.46 -1.75 -1.91
N PRO A 97 -2.19 -2.19 -3.15
CA PRO A 97 -0.86 -2.70 -3.49
C PRO A 97 0.13 -1.54 -3.40
N VAL A 98 1.19 -1.70 -2.63
CA VAL A 98 2.11 -0.61 -2.30
C VAL A 98 3.56 -0.99 -2.54
N THR A 99 4.35 0.01 -2.88
CA THR A 99 5.81 -0.05 -2.92
C THR A 99 6.38 0.90 -1.89
N ILE A 100 7.47 0.50 -1.24
CA ILE A 100 8.15 1.35 -0.26
C ILE A 100 8.92 2.44 -1.01
N THR A 101 8.62 3.69 -0.67
CA THR A 101 9.34 4.86 -1.20
C THR A 101 10.38 5.38 -0.21
N GLN A 102 10.11 5.26 1.08
CA GLN A 102 11.04 5.63 2.14
C GLN A 102 10.97 4.62 3.29
N LEU A 103 12.11 4.02 3.63
CA LEU A 103 12.24 3.12 4.78
C LEU A 103 12.32 3.89 6.11
N PRO A 104 11.97 3.25 7.24
CA PRO A 104 12.30 3.74 8.56
C PRO A 104 13.78 4.12 8.69
N LYS A 105 14.07 5.21 9.42
CA LYS A 105 15.44 5.54 9.78
C LYS A 105 15.98 4.47 10.74
N CYS A 106 17.23 4.06 10.52
CA CYS A 106 17.93 3.19 11.45
C CYS A 106 18.09 3.91 12.80
N PRO A 107 17.84 3.25 13.94
CA PRO A 107 18.24 3.78 15.24
C PRO A 107 19.76 4.00 15.26
N ASP A 108 20.18 5.11 15.88
CA ASP A 108 21.60 5.52 16.00
C ASP A 108 22.37 4.55 16.92
N ASP A 109 23.70 4.49 16.76
CA ASP A 109 24.60 3.60 17.52
C ASP A 109 24.52 3.80 19.05
N LEU A 110 24.04 4.97 19.47
CA LEU A 110 23.77 5.32 20.87
C LEU A 110 22.48 4.71 21.45
N HIS A 111 21.77 3.86 20.69
CA HIS A 111 20.56 3.14 21.10
C HIS A 111 19.39 4.02 21.55
N GLU A 112 19.37 5.31 21.15
CA GLU A 112 18.17 6.12 21.29
C GLU A 112 17.15 5.63 20.26
N TYR A 113 16.35 4.65 20.70
CA TYR A 113 15.30 4.08 19.89
C TYR A 113 14.32 5.19 19.53
N PRO A 114 14.05 5.44 18.23
CA PRO A 114 13.09 6.45 17.86
C PRO A 114 11.73 6.03 18.40
N ALA A 115 11.25 6.75 19.41
CA ALA A 115 9.92 6.52 19.98
C ALA A 115 8.80 6.60 18.93
N LYS A 116 9.10 7.18 17.76
CA LYS A 116 8.18 7.34 16.65
C LYS A 116 8.90 7.06 15.34
N ILE A 117 8.46 6.01 14.66
CA ILE A 117 9.01 5.54 13.39
C ILE A 117 8.15 6.08 12.26
N LYS A 118 8.79 6.53 11.19
CA LYS A 118 8.13 7.05 9.99
C LYS A 118 8.64 6.35 8.75
N PHE A 119 7.75 6.02 7.83
CA PHE A 119 8.08 5.44 6.53
C PHE A 119 6.98 5.79 5.53
N SER A 120 7.31 5.72 4.23
CA SER A 120 6.41 6.16 3.16
C SER A 120 6.22 5.07 2.13
N LEU A 121 4.99 4.96 1.65
CA LEU A 121 4.56 4.01 0.63
C LEU A 121 3.88 4.75 -0.53
N GLU A 122 3.90 4.13 -1.70
CA GLU A 122 3.19 4.60 -2.89
C GLU A 122 2.38 3.46 -3.49
N SER A 123 1.16 3.74 -3.94
CA SER A 123 0.32 2.81 -4.69
C SER A 123 0.00 3.37 -6.06
N ARG A 124 0.20 2.56 -7.11
CA ARG A 124 -0.18 2.90 -8.48
C ARG A 124 -1.22 1.92 -8.99
N TYR A 125 -2.39 2.43 -9.36
CA TYR A 125 -3.49 1.59 -9.81
C TYR A 125 -4.48 2.34 -10.72
N VAL A 126 -5.30 1.56 -11.42
CA VAL A 126 -6.42 2.05 -12.25
C VAL A 126 -7.71 1.61 -11.57
N GLY A 127 -8.73 2.48 -11.56
CA GLY A 127 -10.02 2.21 -10.93
C GLY A 127 -10.08 2.61 -9.45
N SER A 128 -10.74 1.78 -8.64
CA SER A 128 -10.93 1.99 -7.20
C SER A 128 -10.24 0.88 -6.40
N PRO A 129 -9.61 1.19 -5.26
CA PRO A 129 -9.07 0.17 -4.37
C PRO A 129 -10.20 -0.71 -3.87
N GLY A 130 -10.03 -2.02 -3.97
CA GLY A 130 -10.98 -3.00 -3.49
C GLY A 130 -10.55 -3.63 -2.17
N TYR A 131 -11.32 -4.61 -1.74
CA TYR A 131 -10.92 -5.58 -0.74
C TYR A 131 -10.44 -6.84 -1.45
N VAL A 132 -9.22 -7.30 -1.16
CA VAL A 132 -8.71 -8.59 -1.59
C VAL A 132 -8.88 -9.57 -0.44
N ASP A 133 -9.63 -10.64 -0.69
CA ASP A 133 -9.67 -11.79 0.20
C ASP A 133 -8.43 -12.65 -0.07
N PHE A 134 -7.43 -12.52 0.81
CA PHE A 134 -6.21 -13.32 0.74
C PHE A 134 -6.39 -14.76 1.25
N GLY A 135 -7.56 -15.12 1.78
CA GLY A 135 -7.90 -16.50 2.16
C GLY A 135 -8.23 -17.40 0.96
N THR A 136 -8.58 -16.80 -0.18
CA THR A 136 -8.92 -17.51 -1.41
C THR A 136 -7.90 -17.18 -2.50
N ILE A 137 -6.88 -18.03 -2.67
CA ILE A 137 -5.91 -17.87 -3.77
C ILE A 137 -6.57 -18.36 -5.06
N ILE A 138 -7.14 -17.43 -5.84
CA ILE A 138 -7.56 -17.73 -7.21
C ILE A 138 -6.33 -17.57 -8.10
N VAL A 139 -5.62 -18.66 -8.36
CA VAL A 139 -4.62 -18.71 -9.44
C VAL A 139 -5.39 -18.68 -10.75
N THR A 140 -5.53 -17.51 -11.37
CA THR A 140 -5.93 -17.44 -12.79
C THR A 140 -4.71 -17.76 -13.63
N ASP A 141 -4.43 -19.03 -13.80
CA ASP A 141 -3.71 -19.48 -14.99
C ASP A 141 -4.71 -19.36 -16.15
N THR A 142 -4.28 -18.79 -17.27
CA THR A 142 -5.14 -18.36 -18.37
C THR A 142 -5.92 -19.47 -19.09
N ASP A 143 -6.01 -20.70 -18.56
CA ASP A 143 -6.85 -21.74 -19.16
C ASP A 143 -7.54 -22.74 -18.22
N GLU A 144 -7.25 -22.86 -16.92
CA GLU A 144 -8.01 -23.79 -16.05
C GLU A 144 -8.15 -23.28 -14.62
N THR A 145 -9.39 -23.19 -14.13
CA THR A 145 -9.71 -22.83 -12.74
C THR A 145 -9.68 -24.09 -11.89
N ILE A 146 -8.61 -24.29 -11.11
CA ILE A 146 -8.53 -25.32 -10.08
C ILE A 146 -8.81 -24.67 -8.73
N ILE A 147 -9.93 -25.03 -8.10
CA ILE A 147 -10.27 -24.57 -6.75
C ILE A 147 -9.70 -25.61 -5.77
N SER A 148 -8.62 -25.27 -5.07
CA SER A 148 -8.13 -26.08 -3.94
C SER A 148 -8.65 -25.50 -2.63
N HIS A 149 -9.43 -26.29 -1.89
CA HIS A 149 -9.76 -26.01 -0.50
C HIS A 149 -8.65 -26.57 0.39
N THR A 150 -8.11 -25.74 1.29
CA THR A 150 -7.25 -26.19 2.40
C THR A 150 -8.10 -26.52 3.62
#